data_AF-A0A4Y2QCD3-F1
#
_entry.id   AF-A0A4Y2QCD3-F1
#
_cell.length_a   1.000
_cell.length_b   1.000
_cell.length_c   1.000
_cell.angle_alpha   90.00
_cell.angle_beta   90.00
_cell.angle_gamma   90.00
#
_symmetry.space_group_name_H-M   'P 1'
#
loop_
_entity.id
_entity.type
_entity.pdbx_description
1 polymer ?
#
loop_
_entity_poly.entity_id
_entity_poly.type
_entity_poly.pdbx_seq_one_letter_code
_entity_poly.pdbx_strand_id
1 'polypeptide(L)' 'VRCYDSESGFRCGACPLGYTGDGIVCKPLDKCADNPCSPGVRCTNIDVPPWFRCGPCPEGFSGNGTHCDDIDEVK' A
#
# COMPACT_ATOMS: atom_id res chain seq x y z
N VAL A 1 1.63 -11.80 -17.15
CA VAL A 1 1.97 -10.57 -17.90
C VAL A 1 2.40 -10.97 -19.31
N ARG A 2 1.81 -10.39 -20.37
CA ARG A 2 2.21 -10.66 -21.76
C ARG A 2 3.24 -9.62 -22.17
N CYS A 3 4.32 -10.07 -22.80
CA CYS A 3 5.33 -9.20 -23.38
C CYS A 3 5.25 -9.27 -24.90
N TYR A 4 5.44 -8.13 -25.55
CA TYR A 4 5.42 -7.98 -27.00
C TYR A 4 6.62 -7.15 -27.44
N ASP A 5 7.23 -7.55 -28.56
CA ASP A 5 8.27 -6.75 -29.20
C ASP A 5 7.66 -5.48 -29.81
N SER A 6 8.36 -4.37 -29.63
CA SER A 6 8.06 -3.05 -30.17
C SER A 6 9.31 -2.51 -30.89
N GLU A 7 9.16 -1.50 -31.74
CA GLU A 7 10.30 -0.90 -32.48
C GLU A 7 11.42 -0.38 -31.56
N SER A 8 11.13 -0.09 -30.29
CA SER A 8 12.10 0.37 -29.28
C SER A 8 12.59 -0.74 -28.33
N GLY A 9 12.34 -2.02 -28.63
CA GLY A 9 12.66 -3.18 -27.79
C GLY A 9 11.39 -3.91 -27.31
N PHE A 10 11.47 -4.73 -26.26
CA PHE A 10 10.29 -5.46 -25.76
C PHE A 10 9.57 -4.69 -24.66
N ARG A 11 8.23 -4.70 -24.69
CA ARG A 11 7.37 -4.09 -23.67
C ARG A 11 6.47 -5.15 -23.06
N CYS A 12 6.42 -5.19 -21.74
CA CYS A 12 5.50 -6.06 -21.02
C CYS A 12 4.26 -5.28 -20.56
N GLY A 13 3.13 -5.98 -20.52
CA GLY A 13 1.90 -5.44 -19.94
C GLY A 13 2.02 -5.20 -18.43
N ALA A 14 1.07 -4.46 -17.86
CA ALA A 14 1.04 -4.17 -16.43
C ALA A 14 1.01 -5.44 -15.58
N CYS A 15 1.62 -5.37 -14.40
CA CYS A 15 1.57 -6.42 -13.40
C CYS A 15 0.12 -6.74 -12.97
N PRO A 16 -0.15 -7.98 -12.54
CA PRO A 16 -1.47 -8.35 -12.01
C PRO A 16 -1.86 -7.48 -10.80
N LEU A 17 -3.16 -7.45 -10.48
CA LEU A 17 -3.68 -6.69 -9.33
C LEU A 17 -2.94 -7.07 -8.05
N GLY A 18 -2.52 -6.05 -7.28
CA GLY A 18 -1.72 -6.24 -6.06
C GLY A 18 -0.24 -6.46 -6.29
N TYR A 19 0.25 -6.30 -7.52
CA TYR A 19 1.67 -6.35 -7.85
C TYR A 19 2.10 -5.09 -8.60
N THR A 20 3.36 -4.70 -8.42
CA THR A 20 4.00 -3.57 -9.11
C THR A 20 5.33 -4.02 -9.71
N GLY A 21 5.76 -3.35 -10.78
CA GLY A 21 6.96 -3.71 -11.51
C GLY A 21 6.90 -3.29 -12.97
N ASP A 22 7.88 -3.77 -13.74
CA ASP A 22 8.07 -3.54 -15.16
C ASP A 22 7.28 -4.53 -16.05
N GLY A 23 6.47 -5.40 -15.44
CA GLY A 23 5.75 -6.45 -16.16
C GLY A 23 6.64 -7.64 -16.55
N ILE A 24 7.92 -7.67 -16.15
CA ILE A 24 8.81 -8.83 -16.23
C ILE A 24 9.02 -9.38 -14.82
N VAL A 25 9.43 -8.48 -13.92
CA VAL A 25 9.62 -8.69 -12.50
C VAL A 25 8.48 -7.97 -11.78
N CYS A 26 7.43 -8.73 -11.48
CA CYS A 26 6.34 -8.25 -10.65
C CYS A 26 6.59 -8.63 -9.19
N LYS A 27 6.69 -7.63 -8.32
CA LYS A 27 6.76 -7.80 -6.87
C LYS A 27 5.42 -7.41 -6.23
N PRO A 28 5.08 -7.96 -5.06
CA PRO A 28 3.90 -7.52 -4.32
C PRO A 28 3.90 -6.01 -4.17
N LEU A 29 2.75 -5.39 -4.39
CA LEU A 29 2.56 -3.95 -4.23
C LEU A 29 2.63 -3.66 -2.73
N ASP A 30 3.78 -3.16 -2.30
CA ASP A 30 3.98 -2.72 -0.93
C ASP A 30 3.37 -1.33 -0.74
N LYS A 31 2.07 -1.30 -0.45
CA LYS A 31 1.35 -0.06 -0.13
C LYS A 31 1.74 0.51 1.23
N CYS A 32 2.30 -0.29 2.12
CA CYS A 32 2.82 0.18 3.38
C CYS A 32 4.14 0.97 3.24
N ALA A 33 4.90 0.78 2.15
CA ALA A 33 6.11 1.56 1.88
C ALA A 33 5.85 3.07 1.77
N ASP A 34 4.65 3.47 1.34
CA ASP A 34 4.23 4.88 1.26
C ASP A 34 3.87 5.46 2.64
N ASN A 35 3.95 4.66 3.71
CA ASN A 35 3.50 5.00 5.07
C ASN A 35 2.10 5.66 5.12
N PRO A 36 1.05 4.98 4.58
CA PRO A 36 -0.30 5.53 4.53
C PRO A 36 -1.01 5.55 5.90
N CYS A 37 -0.44 4.91 6.93
CA CYS A 37 -1.00 4.85 8.26
C CYS A 37 -0.42 5.95 9.16
N SER A 38 -1.18 6.32 10.20
CA SER A 38 -0.72 7.29 11.18
C SER A 38 0.56 6.82 11.89
N PRO A 39 1.45 7.73 12.34
CA PRO A 39 2.63 7.35 13.12
C PRO A 39 2.29 6.43 14.30
N GLY A 40 3.04 5.35 14.45
CA GLY A 40 2.80 4.34 15.50
C GLY A 40 1.71 3.32 15.18
N VAL A 41 0.98 3.46 14.07
CA VAL A 41 0.01 2.46 13.61
C VAL A 41 0.70 1.41 12.75
N ARG A 42 0.42 0.13 13.05
CA ARG A 42 0.95 -0.98 12.27
C ARG A 42 0.25 -1.04 10.90
N CYS A 43 1.01 -0.86 9.82
CA CYS A 43 0.55 -1.12 8.46
C CYS A 43 0.75 -2.60 8.10
N THR A 44 -0.18 -3.20 7.37
CA THR A 44 -0.06 -4.56 6.84
C THR A 44 -0.51 -4.56 5.38
N ASN A 45 0.33 -5.06 4.47
CA ASN A 45 -0.07 -5.29 3.09
C ASN A 45 -1.10 -6.43 3.02
N ILE A 46 -2.12 -6.26 2.20
CA ILE A 46 -3.20 -7.24 2.03
C ILE A 46 -3.43 -7.49 0.53
N ASP A 47 -3.95 -8.67 0.19
CA ASP A 47 -4.17 -9.05 -1.21
C ASP A 47 -5.44 -8.45 -1.85
N VAL A 48 -6.17 -7.62 -1.10
CA VAL A 48 -7.42 -6.98 -1.54
C VAL A 48 -7.25 -5.45 -1.61
N PRO A 49 -7.90 -4.75 -2.58
CA PRO A 49 -7.90 -3.29 -2.62
C PRO A 49 -8.31 -2.68 -1.27
N PRO A 50 -7.62 -1.65 -0.74
CA PRO A 50 -6.59 -0.82 -1.38
C PRO A 50 -5.15 -1.38 -1.28
N TRP A 51 -4.98 -2.68 -1.04
CA TRP A 51 -3.72 -3.43 -0.92
C TRP A 51 -2.90 -3.15 0.34
N PHE A 52 -3.48 -2.39 1.28
CA PHE A 52 -2.99 -2.26 2.65
C PHE A 52 -4.15 -2.18 3.64
N ARG A 53 -3.83 -2.43 4.91
CA ARG A 53 -4.70 -2.19 6.06
C ARG A 53 -3.88 -1.54 7.17
N CYS A 54 -4.43 -0.47 7.75
CA CYS A 54 -3.93 0.11 8.99
C CYS A 54 -4.55 -0.60 10.20
N GLY A 55 -3.73 -0.82 11.23
CA GLY A 55 -4.16 -1.30 12.53
C GLY A 55 -4.93 -0.25 13.34
N PRO A 56 -5.29 -0.56 14.59
CA PRO A 56 -5.87 0.42 15.51
C PRO A 56 -4.87 1.53 15.84
N CYS A 57 -5.41 2.70 16.21
CA CYS A 57 -4.61 3.80 16.74
C CYS A 57 -3.86 3.40 18.01
N PRO A 58 -2.67 3.99 18.27
CA PRO A 58 -1.93 3.76 19.50
C PRO A 58 -2.72 4.23 20.74
N GLU A 59 -2.29 3.78 21.91
CA GLU A 59 -2.91 4.16 23.19
C GLU A 59 -2.89 5.69 23.37
N GLY A 60 -4.01 6.27 23.80
CA GLY A 60 -4.19 7.72 23.87
C GLY A 60 -4.63 8.38 22.56
N PHE A 61 -4.77 7.63 21.46
CA PHE A 61 -5.25 8.15 20.17
C PHE A 61 -6.49 7.40 19.66
N SER A 62 -7.40 8.10 19.01
CA SER A 62 -8.61 7.53 18.39
C SER A 62 -8.74 7.96 16.93
N GLY A 63 -9.32 7.09 16.10
CA GLY A 63 -9.47 7.34 14.68
C GLY A 63 -9.56 6.06 13.86
N ASN A 64 -9.23 6.14 12.58
CA ASN A 64 -9.38 5.05 11.62
C ASN A 64 -8.06 4.32 11.28
N GLY A 65 -6.97 4.64 12.00
CA GLY A 65 -5.63 4.08 11.76
C GLY A 65 -4.83 4.78 10.66
N THR A 66 -5.49 5.41 9.67
CA THR A 66 -4.84 6.35 8.73
C THR A 66 -4.74 7.76 9.30
N HIS A 67 -5.71 8.13 10.13
CA HIS A 67 -5.75 9.35 10.92
C HIS A 67 -6.03 8.92 12.36
N CYS A 68 -5.17 9.36 13.26
CA CYS A 68 -5.29 9.11 14.69
C CYS A 68 -5.10 10.44 15.41
N ASP A 69 -6.14 10.89 16.08
CA ASP A 69 -6.18 12.12 16.84
C ASP A 69 -6.06 11.80 18.33
N ASP A 70 -5.42 12.69 19.09
CA ASP A 70 -5.27 12.51 20.53
C ASP A 70 -6.66 12.52 21.21
N ILE A 71 -6.93 11.53 22.06
CA ILE A 71 -8.20 11.39 22.77
C ILE A 71 -8.33 12.47 23.85
N ASP A 72 -7.21 13.02 24.33
CA ASP A 72 -7.15 14.05 25.38
C ASP A 72 -7.24 15.48 24.80
N GLU A 73 -7.46 15.62 23.49
CA GLU A 73 -7.66 16.93 22.84
C GLU A 73 -9.04 17.56 23.10
N VAL A 74 -9.96 16.81 23.74
CA VAL A 74 -11.21 17.36 24.30
C VAL A 74 -10.95 18.01 25.66
N LYS A 75 -10.32 19.19 25.61
CA LYS A 75 -10.15 20.07 26.78
C LYS A 75 -11.43 20.80 27.17
#